data_AF-A0A096AZZ4-F1
#
_entry.id   AF-A0A096AZZ4-F1
#
_cell.length_a   1.000
_cell.length_b   1.000
_cell.length_c   1.000
_cell.angle_alpha   90.00
_cell.angle_beta   90.00
_cell.angle_gamma   90.00
#
_symmetry.space_group_name_H-M   'P 1'
#
loop_
_entity.id
_entity.type
_entity.pdbx_description
1 polymer ?
#
loop_
_entity_poly.entity_id
_entity_poly.type
_entity_poly.pdbx_seq_one_letter_code
_entity_poly.pdbx_strand_id
1 'polypeptide(L)'
;MYKNHLILQDIHVGDWVQEYSEITDNFSMPMYVSAIFADGTVYLDFNGNEGDVWETNIEDIAPITMDKEALKGFGFELDFETGGLKLSIGDNHIYIRKFQYYFDKNNWAIQIGEDVKFFNKWFIQIGGDARFTPVCCYIHELQHVYYKYAHKPLILNWKGV
;
A
#
# COMPACT_ATOMS: atom_id res chain seq x y z
N MET A 1 0.49 18.54 -13.42
CA MET A 1 0.80 17.10 -13.42
C MET A 1 1.25 16.68 -12.05
N TYR A 2 0.59 15.70 -11.44
CA TYR A 2 1.00 15.14 -10.15
C TYR A 2 2.39 14.51 -10.28
N LYS A 3 3.28 14.85 -9.34
CA LYS A 3 4.70 14.49 -9.45
C LYS A 3 5.00 13.03 -9.13
N ASN A 4 4.09 12.35 -8.43
CA ASN A 4 4.28 10.97 -7.97
C ASN A 4 3.23 10.04 -8.58
N HIS A 5 2.90 10.20 -9.86
CA HIS A 5 2.04 9.26 -10.56
C HIS A 5 2.74 7.91 -10.76
N LEU A 6 1.96 6.84 -10.86
CA LEU A 6 2.45 5.50 -11.17
C LEU A 6 2.64 5.34 -12.67
N ILE A 7 3.51 4.39 -13.07
CA ILE A 7 3.60 3.95 -14.47
C ILE A 7 2.95 2.56 -14.63
N LEU A 8 2.68 2.16 -15.87
CA LEU A 8 2.00 0.88 -16.16
C LEU A 8 2.73 -0.33 -15.54
N GLN A 9 4.05 -0.26 -15.37
CA GLN A 9 4.87 -1.32 -14.78
C GLN A 9 4.77 -1.39 -13.25
N ASP A 10 4.25 -0.35 -12.59
CA ASP A 10 4.10 -0.30 -11.13
C ASP A 10 2.81 -0.96 -10.65
N ILE A 11 1.85 -1.20 -11.55
CA ILE A 11 0.51 -1.66 -11.20
C ILE A 11 0.15 -3.00 -11.85
N HIS A 12 -0.68 -3.76 -11.14
CA HIS A 12 -1.31 -4.99 -11.58
C HIS A 12 -2.82 -4.93 -11.34
N VAL A 13 -3.58 -5.73 -12.07
CA VAL A 13 -5.01 -5.94 -11.79
C VAL A 13 -5.18 -6.42 -10.34
N GLY A 14 -6.06 -5.75 -9.60
CA GLY A 14 -6.32 -5.95 -8.18
C GLY A 14 -5.56 -5.00 -7.24
N ASP A 15 -4.61 -4.20 -7.73
CA ASP A 15 -3.91 -3.22 -6.90
C ASP A 15 -4.81 -2.05 -6.51
N TRP A 16 -4.73 -1.64 -5.26
CA TRP A 16 -5.41 -0.44 -4.77
C TRP A 16 -4.61 0.82 -5.06
N VAL A 17 -5.25 1.79 -5.70
CA VAL A 17 -4.72 3.07 -6.16
C VAL A 17 -5.74 4.19 -5.94
N GLN A 18 -5.35 5.41 -6.26
CA GLN A 18 -6.24 6.57 -6.31
C GLN A 18 -6.02 7.33 -7.62
N GLU A 19 -7.05 8.01 -8.10
CA GLU A 19 -6.89 9.03 -9.13
C GLU A 19 -6.60 10.37 -8.46
N TYR A 20 -5.67 11.14 -9.02
CA TYR A 20 -5.50 12.55 -8.69
C TYR A 20 -6.18 13.42 -9.75
N SER A 21 -7.08 14.28 -9.31
CA SER A 21 -7.77 15.22 -10.19
C SER A 21 -7.13 16.61 -10.12
N GLU A 22 -6.55 17.07 -11.23
CA GLU A 22 -5.98 18.43 -11.30
C GLU A 22 -7.05 19.52 -11.17
N ILE A 23 -8.29 19.22 -11.55
CA ILE A 23 -9.43 20.16 -11.49
C ILE A 23 -9.78 20.49 -10.05
N THR A 24 -9.77 19.47 -9.19
CA THR A 24 -10.16 19.60 -7.78
C THR A 24 -8.97 19.71 -6.84
N ASP A 25 -7.75 19.46 -7.34
CA ASP A 25 -6.51 19.34 -6.54
C ASP A 25 -6.67 18.34 -5.38
N ASN A 26 -7.35 17.23 -5.64
CA ASN A 26 -7.68 16.21 -4.65
C ASN A 26 -7.53 14.80 -5.22
N PHE A 27 -7.31 13.85 -4.31
CA PHE A 27 -7.34 12.42 -4.63
C PHE A 27 -8.77 11.90 -4.54
N SER A 28 -9.09 10.95 -5.41
CA SER A 28 -10.30 10.14 -5.32
C SER A 28 -10.31 9.29 -4.04
N MET A 29 -11.46 8.68 -3.75
CA MET A 29 -11.45 7.54 -2.84
C MET A 29 -10.53 6.43 -3.39
N PRO A 30 -9.97 5.57 -2.53
CA PRO A 30 -9.31 4.34 -2.95
C PRO A 30 -10.19 3.52 -3.88
N MET A 31 -9.59 3.02 -4.95
CA MET A 31 -10.20 2.10 -5.92
C MET A 31 -9.18 1.01 -6.27
N TYR A 32 -9.63 -0.12 -6.82
CA TYR A 32 -8.71 -1.15 -7.31
C TYR A 32 -8.68 -1.18 -8.84
N VAL A 33 -7.52 -1.51 -9.39
CA VAL A 33 -7.31 -1.67 -10.83
C VAL A 33 -8.09 -2.90 -11.32
N SER A 34 -9.04 -2.70 -12.23
CA SER A 34 -9.83 -3.79 -12.83
C SER A 34 -9.34 -4.17 -14.23
N ALA A 35 -8.77 -3.22 -14.98
CA ALA A 35 -8.11 -3.48 -16.27
C ALA A 35 -7.00 -2.46 -16.57
N ILE A 36 -6.01 -2.88 -17.37
CA ILE A 36 -4.88 -2.05 -17.82
C ILE A 36 -4.75 -2.21 -19.33
N PHE A 37 -4.69 -1.10 -20.06
CA PHE A 37 -4.56 -1.09 -21.51
C PHE A 37 -3.20 -0.53 -21.94
N ALA A 38 -2.72 -0.96 -23.12
CA ALA A 38 -1.38 -0.65 -23.59
C ALA A 38 -1.18 0.83 -23.98
N ASP A 39 -2.26 1.56 -24.21
CA ASP A 39 -2.28 3.00 -24.51
C ASP A 39 -2.21 3.88 -23.26
N GLY A 40 -2.22 3.29 -22.06
CA GLY A 40 -2.17 4.02 -20.80
C GLY A 40 -3.53 4.18 -20.14
N THR A 41 -4.63 3.74 -20.77
CA THR A 41 -5.95 3.72 -20.13
C THR A 41 -5.97 2.66 -19.02
N VAL A 42 -6.55 3.02 -17.88
CA VAL A 42 -6.71 2.15 -16.71
C VAL A 42 -8.16 2.20 -16.26
N TYR A 43 -8.75 1.03 -16.02
CA TYR A 43 -10.07 0.93 -15.41
C TYR A 43 -9.91 0.69 -13.91
N LEU A 44 -10.59 1.51 -13.13
CA LEU A 44 -10.67 1.40 -11.69
C LEU A 44 -12.09 1.00 -11.28
N ASP A 45 -12.21 0.32 -10.16
CA ASP A 45 -13.48 -0.11 -9.61
C ASP A 45 -13.47 0.05 -8.08
N PHE A 46 -14.65 0.27 -7.51
CA PHE A 46 -14.88 0.38 -6.08
C PHE A 46 -16.10 -0.47 -5.70
N ASN A 47 -16.01 -1.16 -4.56
CA ASN A 47 -17.09 -1.94 -3.99
C ASN A 47 -17.63 -3.10 -4.85
N GLY A 48 -16.86 -3.64 -5.80
CA GLY A 48 -17.29 -4.83 -6.58
C GLY A 48 -18.57 -4.59 -7.37
N ASN A 49 -18.82 -3.33 -7.74
CA ASN A 49 -20.04 -2.94 -8.42
C ASN A 49 -19.88 -3.28 -9.90
N GLU A 50 -20.15 -4.54 -10.24
CA GLU A 50 -19.99 -5.08 -11.60
C GLU A 50 -20.79 -4.24 -12.61
N GLY A 51 -20.10 -3.33 -13.32
CA GLY A 51 -20.67 -2.61 -14.47
C GLY A 51 -20.29 -1.13 -14.60
N ASP A 52 -19.98 -0.44 -13.50
CA ASP A 52 -19.60 0.99 -13.51
C ASP A 52 -18.13 1.15 -13.17
N VAL A 53 -17.27 0.89 -14.15
CA VAL A 53 -15.83 1.15 -14.03
C VAL A 53 -15.53 2.63 -14.22
N TRP A 54 -14.57 3.12 -13.45
CA TRP A 54 -14.00 4.45 -13.62
C TRP A 54 -12.83 4.39 -14.61
N GLU A 55 -13.00 4.95 -15.79
CA GLU A 55 -11.95 5.07 -16.80
C GLU A 55 -11.07 6.28 -16.52
N THR A 56 -9.75 6.08 -16.44
CA THR A 56 -8.77 7.14 -16.22
C THR A 56 -7.46 6.84 -16.96
N ASN A 57 -6.53 7.80 -16.97
CA ASN A 57 -5.22 7.63 -17.59
C ASN A 57 -4.16 7.34 -16.53
N ILE A 58 -3.14 6.55 -16.90
CA ILE A 58 -2.01 6.22 -16.02
C ILE A 58 -1.32 7.45 -15.43
N GLU A 59 -1.31 8.59 -16.15
CA GLU A 59 -0.73 9.85 -15.67
C GLU A 59 -1.47 10.48 -14.47
N ASP A 60 -2.74 10.11 -14.26
CA ASP A 60 -3.58 10.56 -13.15
C ASP A 60 -3.62 9.54 -12.00
N ILE A 61 -3.07 8.33 -12.20
CA ILE A 61 -3.02 7.30 -11.17
C ILE A 61 -1.91 7.63 -10.16
N ALA A 62 -2.26 7.69 -8.88
CA ALA A 62 -1.38 7.89 -7.76
C ALA A 62 -1.42 6.70 -6.78
N PRO A 63 -0.30 6.42 -6.08
CA PRO A 63 -0.29 5.39 -5.05
C PRO A 63 -0.95 5.86 -3.76
N ILE A 64 -1.57 4.92 -3.04
CA ILE A 64 -2.09 5.18 -1.70
C ILE A 64 -0.96 5.03 -0.68
N THR A 65 -0.68 6.08 0.08
CA THR A 65 0.31 6.05 1.16
C THR A 65 -0.15 5.14 2.31
N MET A 66 0.77 4.35 2.86
CA MET A 66 0.51 3.51 4.03
C MET A 66 0.51 4.32 5.33
N ASP A 67 -0.16 5.46 5.42
CA ASP A 67 -0.32 6.15 6.70
C ASP A 67 -1.37 5.47 7.60
N LYS A 68 -1.46 5.94 8.85
CA LYS A 68 -2.33 5.32 9.86
C LYS A 68 -3.80 5.36 9.46
N GLU A 69 -4.26 6.43 8.80
CA GLU A 69 -5.66 6.58 8.44
C GLU A 69 -6.00 5.71 7.23
N ALA A 70 -5.14 5.67 6.22
CA ALA A 70 -5.28 4.75 5.09
C ALA A 70 -5.30 3.29 5.55
N LEU A 71 -4.37 2.88 6.42
CA LEU A 71 -4.31 1.51 6.94
C LEU A 71 -5.58 1.16 7.74
N LYS A 72 -6.08 2.05 8.60
CA LYS A 72 -7.38 1.83 9.26
C LYS A 72 -8.51 1.68 8.25
N GLY A 73 -8.52 2.50 7.20
CA GLY A 73 -9.49 2.43 6.12
C GLY A 73 -9.47 1.08 5.39
N PHE A 74 -8.34 0.39 5.34
CA PHE A 74 -8.25 -1.00 4.84
C PHE A 74 -8.51 -2.07 5.90
N GLY A 75 -8.93 -1.68 7.11
CA GLY A 75 -9.27 -2.60 8.20
C GLY A 75 -8.09 -3.06 9.03
N PHE A 76 -6.94 -2.38 8.99
CA PHE A 76 -5.86 -2.63 9.91
C PHE A 76 -6.19 -2.07 11.29
N GLU A 77 -6.04 -2.90 12.31
CA GLU A 77 -6.33 -2.56 13.70
C GLU A 77 -5.06 -2.38 14.51
N LEU A 78 -5.11 -1.55 15.55
CA LEU A 78 -3.96 -1.34 16.43
C LEU A 78 -3.74 -2.59 17.29
N ASP A 79 -2.53 -3.14 17.23
CA ASP A 79 -2.09 -4.26 18.05
C ASP A 79 -1.15 -3.72 19.14
N PHE A 80 -1.66 -3.67 20.37
CA PHE A 80 -0.93 -3.14 21.53
C PHE A 80 0.19 -4.05 22.01
N GLU A 81 0.12 -5.36 21.74
CA GLU A 81 1.16 -6.31 22.14
C GLU A 81 2.43 -6.12 21.31
N THR A 82 2.24 -5.82 20.02
CA THR A 82 3.33 -5.66 19.06
C THR A 82 3.72 -4.21 18.80
N GLY A 83 2.92 -3.24 19.28
CA GLY A 83 3.10 -1.80 19.03
C GLY A 83 2.91 -1.42 17.56
N GLY A 84 2.16 -2.22 16.80
CA GLY A 84 1.99 -2.11 15.35
C GLY A 84 0.53 -2.09 14.93
N LEU A 85 0.30 -2.19 13.62
CA LEU A 85 -1.00 -2.40 13.01
C LEU A 85 -1.10 -3.85 12.53
N LYS A 86 -2.28 -4.44 12.63
CA LYS A 86 -2.54 -5.84 12.33
C LYS A 86 -3.74 -5.95 11.41
N LEU A 87 -3.62 -6.76 10.36
CA LEU A 87 -4.74 -7.18 9.51
C LEU A 87 -4.93 -8.68 9.63
N SER A 88 -6.15 -9.10 9.94
CA SER A 88 -6.54 -10.52 9.96
C SER A 88 -7.00 -10.98 8.57
N ILE A 89 -6.45 -12.10 8.11
CA ILE A 89 -6.72 -12.70 6.80
C ILE A 89 -7.01 -14.19 7.00
N GLY A 90 -8.29 -14.53 7.13
CA GLY A 90 -8.69 -15.87 7.59
C GLY A 90 -8.07 -16.16 8.95
N ASP A 91 -7.36 -17.28 9.07
CA ASP A 91 -6.64 -17.67 10.29
C ASP A 91 -5.23 -17.05 10.41
N ASN A 92 -4.79 -16.30 9.39
CA ASN A 92 -3.47 -15.67 9.35
C ASN A 92 -3.53 -14.17 9.66
N HIS A 93 -2.36 -13.58 9.90
CA HIS A 93 -2.23 -12.16 10.21
C HIS A 93 -1.06 -11.52 9.46
N ILE A 94 -1.26 -10.28 9.00
CA ILE A 94 -0.19 -9.37 8.57
C ILE A 94 0.04 -8.37 9.69
N TYR A 95 1.30 -8.18 10.06
CA TYR A 95 1.71 -7.16 11.01
C TYR A 95 2.48 -6.06 10.29
N ILE A 96 1.97 -4.84 10.34
CA ILE A 96 2.68 -3.65 9.87
C ILE A 96 3.28 -2.97 11.10
N ARG A 97 4.60 -2.85 11.11
CA ARG A 97 5.33 -2.20 12.21
C ARG A 97 6.09 -1.01 11.68
N LYS A 98 6.03 0.09 12.42
CA LYS A 98 6.92 1.22 12.17
C LYS A 98 8.17 0.99 13.01
N PHE A 99 9.22 0.47 12.38
CA PHE A 99 10.53 0.50 13.01
C PHE A 99 11.26 1.77 12.59
N GLN A 100 11.81 2.48 13.57
CA GLN A 100 12.75 3.56 13.31
C GLN A 100 14.13 2.92 13.17
N TYR A 101 14.64 2.79 11.94
CA TYR A 101 16.01 2.34 11.67
C TYR A 101 16.81 3.43 10.98
N TYR A 102 18.11 3.49 11.30
CA TYR A 102 19.11 4.19 10.51
C TYR A 102 19.76 3.19 9.53
N PHE A 103 20.04 3.66 8.32
CA PHE A 103 20.84 2.93 7.33
C PHE A 103 22.24 3.56 7.32
N ASP A 104 23.27 2.74 7.53
CA ASP A 104 24.64 3.21 7.35
C ASP A 104 24.94 3.47 5.86
N LYS A 105 26.13 4.02 5.58
CA LYS A 105 26.65 4.24 4.23
C LYS A 105 26.71 2.99 3.33
N ASN A 106 26.46 1.80 3.88
CA ASN A 106 26.43 0.52 3.18
C ASN A 106 25.01 -0.08 3.10
N ASN A 107 23.95 0.66 3.45
CA ASN A 107 22.55 0.22 3.48
C ASN A 107 22.24 -0.92 4.47
N TRP A 108 23.03 -1.09 5.54
CA TRP A 108 22.69 -2.05 6.59
C TRP A 108 21.85 -1.37 7.67
N ALA A 109 20.73 -1.99 8.04
CA ALA A 109 19.85 -1.47 9.10
C ALA A 109 20.50 -1.70 10.47
N ILE A 110 20.75 -0.62 11.21
CA ILE A 110 21.29 -0.66 12.59
C ILE A 110 20.27 -0.02 13.52
N GLN A 111 19.96 -0.69 14.63
CA GLN A 111 19.06 -0.18 15.66
C GLN A 111 19.83 0.68 16.69
N ILE A 112 19.09 1.57 17.37
CA ILE A 112 19.37 2.30 18.64
C ILE A 112 19.76 3.80 18.50
N GLY A 113 19.12 4.66 19.32
CA GLY A 113 19.72 5.90 19.89
C GLY A 113 19.12 7.24 19.45
N GLU A 114 18.83 8.13 20.41
CA GLU A 114 17.95 9.33 20.39
C GLU A 114 18.22 10.48 19.38
N ASP A 115 19.14 10.41 18.41
CA ASP A 115 19.65 11.66 17.77
C ASP A 115 19.90 11.65 16.24
N VAL A 116 19.07 11.04 15.38
CA VAL A 116 19.31 11.11 13.91
C VAL A 116 18.03 11.16 13.03
N LYS A 117 18.08 11.98 11.97
CA LYS A 117 17.03 12.32 10.99
C LYS A 117 16.13 11.14 10.56
N PHE A 118 14.84 11.29 10.87
CA PHE A 118 13.77 10.29 10.74
C PHE A 118 13.38 9.99 9.29
N PHE A 119 13.38 8.71 8.91
CA PHE A 119 12.65 8.23 7.74
C PHE A 119 11.36 7.52 8.21
N ASN A 120 10.21 8.10 7.90
CA ASN A 120 8.87 7.55 8.22
C ASN A 120 8.51 6.35 7.32
N LYS A 121 9.31 5.29 7.30
CA LYS A 121 9.01 4.09 6.50
C LYS A 121 8.34 3.00 7.34
N TRP A 122 7.40 2.28 6.75
CA TRP A 122 6.73 1.14 7.37
C TRP A 122 7.43 -0.15 6.95
N PHE A 123 7.71 -1.01 7.94
CA PHE A 123 8.24 -2.33 7.73
C PHE A 123 7.10 -3.32 7.88
N ILE A 124 6.95 -4.20 6.90
CA ILE A 124 5.87 -5.17 6.90
C ILE A 124 6.46 -6.49 7.38
N GLN A 125 5.94 -7.01 8.48
CA GLN A 125 6.18 -8.37 8.91
C GLN A 125 4.98 -9.22 8.50
N ILE A 126 5.20 -10.15 7.58
CA ILE A 126 4.15 -11.05 7.11
C ILE A 126 4.29 -12.38 7.84
N GLY A 127 3.28 -12.74 8.64
CA GLY A 127 3.31 -13.94 9.48
C GLY A 127 4.24 -13.84 10.69
N GLY A 128 4.59 -14.99 11.28
CA GLY A 128 5.46 -15.08 12.46
C GLY A 128 6.96 -15.10 12.16
N ASP A 129 7.37 -15.13 10.89
CA ASP A 129 8.79 -15.20 10.50
C ASP A 129 9.41 -13.79 10.39
N ALA A 130 10.24 -13.42 11.36
CA ALA A 130 10.92 -12.13 11.40
C ALA A 130 12.02 -11.97 10.31
N ARG A 131 12.28 -12.99 9.49
CA ARG A 131 13.32 -12.95 8.45
C ARG A 131 12.87 -12.30 7.14
N PHE A 132 11.56 -12.10 6.95
CA PHE A 132 11.02 -11.40 5.79
C PHE A 132 10.35 -10.09 6.24
N THR A 133 11.11 -8.99 6.21
CA THR A 133 10.69 -7.65 6.64
C THR A 133 10.84 -6.60 5.52
N PRO A 134 10.11 -6.75 4.41
CA PRO A 134 10.11 -5.78 3.32
C PRO A 134 9.66 -4.39 3.79
N VAL A 135 10.16 -3.37 3.09
CA VAL A 135 9.80 -1.98 3.31
C VAL A 135 8.83 -1.57 2.22
N CYS A 136 7.65 -1.10 2.61
CA CYS A 136 6.66 -0.56 1.69
C CYS A 136 6.23 0.82 2.16
N CYS A 137 6.02 1.71 1.20
CA CYS A 137 5.46 3.04 1.42
C CYS A 137 4.01 3.11 0.91
N TYR A 138 3.62 2.20 0.02
CA TYR A 138 2.34 2.23 -0.66
C TYR A 138 1.57 0.89 -0.59
N ILE A 139 0.25 0.97 -0.71
CA ILE A 139 -0.65 -0.20 -0.59
C ILE A 139 -0.39 -1.25 -1.69
N HIS A 140 -0.21 -0.84 -2.94
CA HIS A 140 0.08 -1.77 -4.04
C HIS A 140 1.39 -2.55 -3.81
N GLU A 141 2.42 -1.91 -3.26
CA GLU A 141 3.68 -2.58 -2.90
C GLU A 141 3.45 -3.67 -1.85
N LEU A 142 2.62 -3.39 -0.83
CA LEU A 142 2.23 -4.38 0.17
C LEU A 142 1.50 -5.57 -0.49
N GLN A 143 0.61 -5.33 -1.45
CA GLN A 143 -0.09 -6.40 -2.17
C GLN A 143 0.90 -7.27 -2.97
N HIS A 144 1.85 -6.66 -3.67
CA HIS A 144 2.87 -7.38 -4.44
C HIS A 144 3.80 -8.21 -3.54
N VAL A 145 4.23 -7.62 -2.43
CA VAL A 145 5.07 -8.26 -1.43
C VAL A 145 4.35 -9.45 -0.81
N TYR A 146 3.08 -9.29 -0.44
CA TYR A 146 2.27 -10.39 0.07
C TYR A 146 2.12 -11.50 -0.96
N TYR A 147 1.87 -11.17 -2.23
CA TYR A 147 1.80 -12.16 -3.30
C TYR A 147 3.10 -12.95 -3.44
N LYS A 148 4.26 -12.27 -3.40
CA LYS A 148 5.57 -12.93 -3.44
C LYS A 148 5.79 -13.91 -2.28
N TYR A 149 5.27 -13.60 -1.10
CA TYR A 149 5.40 -14.43 0.10
C TYR A 149 4.38 -15.58 0.14
N ALA A 150 3.10 -15.28 -0.07
CA ALA A 150 1.99 -16.21 0.13
C ALA A 150 1.56 -16.94 -1.15
N HIS A 151 2.06 -16.52 -2.32
CA HIS A 151 1.63 -16.98 -3.65
C HIS A 151 0.11 -16.85 -3.88
N LYS A 152 -0.52 -15.89 -3.19
CA LYS A 152 -1.96 -15.58 -3.26
C LYS A 152 -2.13 -14.06 -3.21
N PRO A 153 -3.10 -13.48 -3.93
CA PRO A 153 -3.34 -12.04 -3.89
C PRO A 153 -3.77 -11.62 -2.49
N LEU A 154 -3.28 -10.45 -2.05
CA LEU A 154 -3.78 -9.80 -0.85
C LEU A 154 -5.10 -9.10 -1.20
N ILE A 155 -6.21 -9.69 -0.77
CA ILE A 155 -7.53 -9.11 -0.96
C ILE A 155 -7.78 -8.11 0.18
N LEU A 156 -7.76 -6.83 -0.16
CA LEU A 156 -8.13 -5.73 0.74
C LEU A 156 -9.51 -5.20 0.37
N ASN A 157 -10.21 -4.66 1.36
CA ASN A 157 -11.47 -3.96 1.17
C ASN A 157 -11.37 -2.59 1.84
N TRP A 158 -11.68 -1.53 1.10
CA TRP A 158 -11.81 -0.20 1.67
C TRP A 158 -13.09 -0.10 2.50
N LYS A 159 -12.95 0.19 3.80
CA LYS A 159 -14.03 0.34 4.78
C LYS A 159 -14.36 1.80 5.10
N GLY A 160 -13.59 2.75 4.56
CA GLY A 160 -13.66 4.16 4.96
C GLY A 160 -12.96 4.43 6.29
N VAL A 161 -12.75 5.71 6.58
CA VAL A 161 -12.14 6.22 7.82
C VAL A 161 -13.17 6.97 8.65
#